data_AF-A0A7S2DDJ6-F1
#
_entry.id   AF-A0A7S2DDJ6-F1
#
_cell.length_a   1.000
_cell.length_b   1.000
_cell.length_c   1.000
_cell.angle_alpha   90.00
_cell.angle_beta   90.00
_cell.angle_gamma   90.00
#
_symmetry.space_group_name_H-M   'P 1'
#
loop_
_entity.id
_entity.type
_entity.pdbx_description
1 polymer ?
#
loop_
_entity_poly.entity_id
_entity_poly.type
_entity_poly.pdbx_seq_one_letter_code
_entity_poly.pdbx_strand_id
1 'polypeptide(L)'
;NCNLRAIPPQTNKVFVTLYSAKSACYDLALGVLLQSFRLTNSSHKFIVLYAPSITLEPDLLRIGGSAVEFVPVPLLKDLVVDPRLETMATKFQLWRLICYDAVAYYDADHIFLENVDDVFDECGASDFCA
;
A
#
# COMPACT_ATOMS: atom_id res chain seq x y z
N ASN A 1 16.25 -0.31 -12.37
CA ASN A 1 16.81 -1.27 -11.40
C ASN A 1 15.77 -1.62 -10.33
N CYS A 2 14.82 -2.51 -10.65
CA CYS A 2 13.86 -3.09 -9.69
C CYS A 2 14.68 -4.09 -8.83
N ASN A 3 15.06 -3.69 -7.61
CA ASN A 3 15.63 -4.59 -6.60
C ASN A 3 14.52 -4.98 -5.61
N LEU A 4 13.39 -5.45 -6.15
CA LEU A 4 12.23 -6.04 -5.47
C LEU A 4 12.07 -7.51 -5.92
N ARG A 5 13.21 -8.22 -6.06
CA ARG A 5 13.26 -9.58 -6.59
C ARG A 5 12.67 -10.58 -5.59
N ALA A 6 11.35 -10.79 -5.61
CA ALA A 6 10.74 -12.00 -5.07
C ALA A 6 9.29 -12.28 -5.52
N ILE A 7 8.65 -11.46 -6.36
CA ILE A 7 7.21 -11.63 -6.65
C ILE A 7 7.03 -12.26 -8.04
N PRO A 8 6.66 -13.55 -8.15
CA PRO A 8 6.26 -14.13 -9.42
C PRO A 8 4.90 -13.53 -9.86
N PRO A 9 4.71 -13.24 -11.16
CA PRO A 9 3.51 -12.59 -11.64
C PRO A 9 2.37 -13.60 -11.66
N GLN A 10 1.42 -13.48 -10.74
CA GLN A 10 0.11 -14.12 -10.92
C GLN A 10 -1.01 -13.13 -11.21
N THR A 11 -0.82 -11.83 -10.97
CA THR A 11 -1.56 -10.72 -11.60
C THR A 11 -0.70 -9.45 -11.48
N ASN A 12 -0.59 -8.63 -12.53
CA ASN A 12 0.21 -7.40 -12.50
C ASN A 12 -0.54 -6.20 -11.88
N LYS A 13 -1.66 -6.43 -11.19
CA LYS A 13 -2.49 -5.42 -10.52
C LYS A 13 -2.29 -5.54 -9.01
N VAL A 14 -2.24 -4.43 -8.29
CA VAL A 14 -1.93 -4.44 -6.84
C VAL A 14 -2.64 -3.35 -6.07
N PHE A 15 -3.07 -3.69 -4.85
CA PHE A 15 -3.58 -2.72 -3.88
C PHE A 15 -2.44 -2.15 -3.05
N VAL A 16 -2.50 -0.87 -2.68
CA VAL A 16 -1.41 -0.20 -1.98
C VAL A 16 -1.95 0.71 -0.89
N THR A 17 -1.26 0.72 0.26
CA THR A 17 -1.39 1.77 1.28
C THR A 17 -0.02 2.27 1.72
N LEU A 18 -0.01 3.38 2.45
CA LEU A 18 1.19 3.95 3.05
C LEU A 18 1.13 3.82 4.58
N TYR A 19 2.26 3.45 5.19
CA TYR A 19 2.51 3.41 6.62
C TYR A 19 3.70 4.31 6.95
N SER A 20 3.44 5.62 7.06
CA SER A 20 4.48 6.66 7.14
C SER A 20 4.72 7.25 8.53
N ALA A 21 3.83 7.00 9.50
CA ALA A 21 3.97 7.54 10.85
C ALA A 21 3.48 6.53 11.89
N LYS A 22 4.33 6.25 12.88
CA LYS A 22 3.96 5.38 13.99
C LYS A 22 3.06 6.14 14.96
N SER A 23 1.82 5.67 15.10
CA SER A 23 0.95 6.04 16.21
C SER A 23 -0.01 4.89 16.49
N ALA A 24 -0.42 4.72 17.75
CA ALA A 24 -1.34 3.64 18.13
C ALA A 24 -2.64 3.66 17.30
N CYS A 25 -3.12 4.87 16.94
CA CYS A 25 -4.29 5.02 16.08
C CYS A 25 -4.04 4.55 14.64
N TYR A 26 -2.85 4.81 14.10
CA TYR A 26 -2.50 4.40 12.75
C TYR A 26 -2.23 2.89 12.65
N ASP A 27 -1.65 2.29 13.70
CA ASP A 27 -1.48 0.84 13.81
C ASP A 27 -2.83 0.13 13.84
N LEU A 28 -3.80 0.67 14.60
CA LEU A 28 -5.17 0.16 14.64
C LEU A 28 -5.85 0.30 13.27
N ALA A 29 -5.79 1.47 12.65
CA ALA A 29 -6.40 1.73 11.35
C ALA A 29 -5.85 0.79 10.27
N LEU A 30 -4.51 0.67 10.18
CA LEU A 30 -3.86 -0.26 9.27
C LEU A 30 -4.26 -1.71 9.58
N GLY A 31 -4.29 -2.12 10.85
CA GLY A 31 -4.73 -3.44 11.25
C GLY A 31 -6.16 -3.75 10.79
N VAL A 32 -7.08 -2.80 10.93
CA VAL A 32 -8.47 -2.90 10.44
C VAL A 32 -8.51 -3.01 8.91
N LEU A 33 -7.77 -2.15 8.20
CA LEU A 33 -7.68 -2.20 6.73
C LEU A 33 -7.18 -3.57 6.25
N LEU A 34 -6.05 -4.04 6.77
CA LEU A 34 -5.45 -5.32 6.37
C LEU A 34 -6.35 -6.51 6.70
N GLN A 35 -6.98 -6.50 7.88
CA GLN A 35 -7.92 -7.55 8.26
C GLN A 35 -9.15 -7.54 7.36
N SER A 36 -9.70 -6.35 7.06
CA SER A 36 -10.86 -6.22 6.18
C SER A 36 -10.54 -6.72 4.78
N PHE A 37 -9.38 -6.34 4.20
CA PHE A 37 -8.92 -6.81 2.90
C PHE A 37 -8.81 -8.33 2.83
N ARG A 38 -8.28 -8.98 3.87
CA ARG A 38 -8.20 -10.44 3.91
C ARG A 38 -9.56 -11.13 3.91
N LEU A 39 -10.57 -10.50 4.52
CA LEU A 39 -11.92 -11.04 4.57
C LEU A 39 -12.64 -10.93 3.23
N THR A 40 -12.19 -10.07 2.31
CA THR A 40 -12.81 -9.91 0.99
C THR A 40 -12.41 -10.99 -0.02
N ASN A 41 -11.40 -11.80 0.29
CA ASN A 41 -10.88 -12.86 -0.56
C ASN A 41 -10.45 -12.37 -1.96
N SER A 42 -9.82 -11.19 -2.01
CA SER A 42 -9.20 -10.64 -3.22
C SER A 42 -8.20 -11.62 -3.84
N SER A 43 -8.15 -11.63 -5.17
CA SER A 43 -7.16 -12.40 -5.95
C SER A 43 -5.81 -11.69 -6.10
N HIS A 44 -5.73 -10.41 -5.69
CA HIS A 44 -4.55 -9.57 -5.82
C HIS A 44 -3.79 -9.42 -4.49
N LYS A 45 -2.54 -9.00 -4.58
CA LYS A 45 -1.73 -8.65 -3.39
C LYS A 45 -2.07 -7.26 -2.87
N PHE A 46 -1.83 -7.07 -1.58
CA PHE A 46 -1.85 -5.77 -0.94
C PHE A 46 -0.43 -5.38 -0.51
N ILE A 47 0.04 -4.21 -0.91
CA ILE A 47 1.34 -3.68 -0.52
C ILE A 47 1.16 -2.61 0.54
N VAL A 48 1.90 -2.74 1.63
CA VAL A 48 2.08 -1.68 2.62
C VAL A 48 3.44 -1.06 2.40
N LEU A 49 3.46 0.14 1.81
CA LEU A 49 4.68 0.94 1.73
C LEU A 49 4.97 1.49 3.11
N TYR A 50 6.18 1.32 3.65
CA TYR A 50 6.50 1.84 4.98
C TYR A 50 7.86 2.54 5.03
N ALA A 51 7.98 3.51 5.94
CA ALA A 51 9.26 4.17 6.17
C ALA A 51 10.24 3.24 6.92
N PRO A 52 11.49 3.04 6.47
CA PRO A 52 12.48 2.19 7.15
C PRO A 52 12.77 2.57 8.60
N SER A 53 12.49 3.82 8.98
CA SER A 53 12.60 4.30 10.36
C SER A 53 11.52 3.75 11.29
N ILE A 54 10.49 3.09 10.76
CA ILE A 54 9.41 2.50 11.54
C ILE A 54 9.65 1.01 11.71
N THR A 55 9.67 0.57 12.96
CA THR A 55 9.61 -0.85 13.31
C THR A 55 8.19 -1.35 13.09
N LEU A 56 8.02 -2.31 12.17
CA LEU A 56 6.73 -2.97 11.94
C LEU A 56 6.31 -3.77 13.17
N GLU A 57 5.06 -3.57 13.60
CA GLU A 57 4.49 -4.33 14.71
C GLU A 57 4.24 -5.80 14.28
N PRO A 58 4.66 -6.79 15.09
CA PRO A 58 4.48 -8.21 14.75
C PRO A 58 3.03 -8.60 14.46
N ASP A 59 2.07 -7.95 15.13
CA ASP A 59 0.65 -8.19 14.89
C ASP A 59 0.19 -7.72 13.52
N LEU A 60 0.75 -6.64 12.97
CA LEU A 60 0.43 -6.19 11.60
C LEU A 60 0.90 -7.21 10.58
N LEU A 61 2.08 -7.80 10.78
CA LEU A 61 2.60 -8.86 9.93
C LEU A 61 1.69 -10.10 9.97
N ARG A 62 1.25 -10.49 11.18
CA ARG A 62 0.34 -11.61 11.39
C ARG A 62 -1.04 -11.38 10.80
N ILE A 63 -1.57 -10.16 10.94
CA ILE A 63 -2.85 -9.75 10.36
C ILE A 63 -2.74 -9.79 8.84
N GLY A 64 -1.69 -9.23 8.24
CA GLY A 64 -1.53 -9.23 6.79
C GLY A 64 -1.36 -10.62 6.16
N GLY A 65 -0.68 -11.54 6.86
CA GLY A 65 -0.50 -12.92 6.39
C GLY A 65 0.18 -12.97 5.01
N SER A 66 -0.17 -13.95 4.18
CA SER A 66 0.41 -14.11 2.84
C SER A 66 -0.20 -13.19 1.79
N ALA A 67 -1.34 -12.54 2.07
CA ALA A 67 -2.02 -11.63 1.16
C ALA A 67 -1.33 -10.27 1.06
N VAL A 68 -0.57 -9.91 2.09
CA VAL A 68 0.03 -8.58 2.27
C VAL A 68 1.55 -8.67 2.19
N GLU A 69 2.15 -7.73 1.47
CA GLU A 69 3.60 -7.54 1.40
C GLU A 69 3.98 -6.17 1.97
N PHE A 70 4.99 -6.13 2.84
CA PHE A 70 5.50 -4.89 3.41
C PHE A 70 6.77 -4.46 2.68
N VAL A 71 6.73 -3.29 2.05
CA VAL A 71 7.83 -2.80 1.20
C VAL A 71 8.40 -1.51 1.78
N PRO A 72 9.68 -1.47 2.15
CA PRO A 72 10.29 -0.25 2.67
C PRO A 72 10.47 0.78 1.55
N VAL A 73 10.07 2.04 1.81
CA VAL A 73 10.29 3.18 0.92
C VAL A 73 10.99 4.33 1.64
N PRO A 74 11.99 4.97 1.02
CA PRO A 74 12.68 6.09 1.65
C PRO A 74 11.69 7.24 1.89
N LEU A 75 11.79 7.86 3.07
CA LEU A 75 11.10 9.13 3.33
C LEU A 75 11.69 10.20 2.41
N LEU A 76 10.82 10.99 1.77
CA LEU A 76 11.25 12.10 0.91
C LEU A 76 11.48 13.41 1.67
N LYS A 77 11.74 13.34 2.98
CA LYS A 77 11.95 14.50 3.86
C LYS A 77 13.00 15.49 3.31
N ASP A 78 14.09 14.99 2.73
CA ASP A 78 15.20 15.82 2.25
C ASP A 78 14.91 16.48 0.89
N LEU A 79 13.83 16.07 0.22
CA LEU A 79 13.37 16.61 -1.07
C LEU A 79 12.16 17.55 -0.90
N VAL A 80 11.69 17.71 0.33
CA VAL A 80 10.49 18.48 0.66
C VAL A 80 10.91 19.76 1.37
N VAL A 81 10.67 20.90 0.72
CA VAL A 81 10.98 22.22 1.28
C VAL A 81 10.02 22.61 2.40
N ASP A 82 8.77 22.15 2.33
CA ASP A 82 7.72 22.39 3.33
C ASP A 82 7.45 21.12 4.14
N PRO A 83 7.89 21.03 5.41
CA PRO A 83 7.74 19.83 6.25
C PRO A 83 6.32 19.28 6.34
N ARG A 84 5.30 20.13 6.13
CA ARG A 84 3.88 19.71 6.12
C ARG A 84 3.55 18.77 4.96
N LEU A 85 4.36 18.77 3.90
CA LEU A 85 4.18 17.95 2.71
C LEU A 85 4.95 16.63 2.79
N GLU A 86 5.69 16.34 3.86
CA GLU A 86 6.53 15.12 3.94
C GLU A 86 5.73 13.83 3.79
N THR A 87 4.59 13.72 4.46
CA THR A 87 3.68 12.57 4.34
C THR A 87 3.12 12.46 2.93
N MET A 88 2.69 13.57 2.35
CA MET A 88 2.17 13.63 0.98
C MET A 88 3.24 13.25 -0.05
N ALA A 89 4.45 13.79 0.08
CA ALA A 89 5.60 13.46 -0.75
C ALA A 89 5.94 11.96 -0.66
N THR A 90 5.91 11.39 0.54
CA THR A 90 6.14 9.95 0.74
C THR A 90 5.05 9.12 0.07
N LYS A 91 3.79 9.56 0.06
CA LYS A 91 2.71 8.92 -0.72
C LYS A 91 3.03 8.88 -2.22
N PHE A 92 3.70 9.91 -2.77
CA PHE A 92 4.16 9.88 -4.17
C PHE A 92 5.20 8.78 -4.49
N GLN A 93 5.75 8.08 -3.49
CA GLN A 93 6.55 6.88 -3.75
C GLN A 93 5.74 5.76 -4.43
N LEU A 94 4.40 5.80 -4.38
CA LEU A 94 3.55 4.85 -5.11
C LEU A 94 3.84 4.84 -6.62
N TRP A 95 4.22 5.97 -7.22
CA TRP A 95 4.54 6.05 -8.66
C TRP A 95 5.84 5.32 -9.04
N ARG A 96 6.59 4.78 -8.07
CA ARG A 96 7.75 3.91 -8.33
C ARG A 96 7.36 2.46 -8.59
N LEU A 97 6.10 2.10 -8.39
CA LEU A 97 5.54 0.77 -8.62
C LEU A 97 5.31 0.49 -10.12
N ILE A 98 6.26 0.89 -10.97
CA ILE A 98 6.23 0.74 -12.44
C ILE A 98 6.31 -0.71 -12.91
N CYS A 99 6.59 -1.63 -11.99
CA CYS A 99 6.64 -3.08 -12.24
C CYS A 99 5.21 -3.69 -12.21
N TYR A 100 4.16 -2.89 -11.95
CA TYR A 100 2.74 -3.27 -11.99
C TYR A 100 2.01 -2.53 -13.12
N ASP A 101 1.01 -3.19 -13.72
CA ASP A 101 0.18 -2.64 -14.79
C ASP A 101 -0.86 -1.65 -14.24
N ALA A 102 -1.36 -1.89 -13.02
CA ALA A 102 -2.27 -0.99 -12.33
C ALA A 102 -2.06 -1.03 -10.81
N VAL A 103 -2.29 0.12 -10.18
CA VAL A 103 -2.18 0.32 -8.73
C VAL A 103 -3.46 0.95 -8.21
N ALA A 104 -4.11 0.31 -7.25
CA ALA A 104 -5.24 0.88 -6.52
C ALA A 104 -4.77 1.32 -5.13
N TYR A 105 -4.73 2.63 -4.89
CA TYR A 105 -4.28 3.19 -3.62
C TYR A 105 -5.46 3.43 -2.67
N TYR A 106 -5.32 2.99 -1.43
CA TYR A 106 -6.23 3.28 -0.33
C TYR A 106 -5.45 3.80 0.88
N ASP A 107 -5.91 4.91 1.48
CA ASP A 107 -5.32 5.38 2.74
C ASP A 107 -5.63 4.38 3.87
N ALA A 108 -4.78 4.35 4.91
CA ALA A 108 -4.87 3.37 6.00
C ALA A 108 -6.17 3.49 6.84
N ASP A 109 -6.94 4.56 6.66
CA ASP A 109 -8.21 4.85 7.31
C ASP A 109 -9.44 4.32 6.54
N HIS A 110 -9.23 3.52 5.48
CA HIS A 110 -10.29 2.84 4.75
C HIS A 110 -10.62 1.46 5.35
N ILE A 111 -11.82 0.96 5.02
CA ILE A 111 -12.28 -0.39 5.35
C ILE A 111 -12.95 -1.01 4.14
N PHE A 112 -12.61 -2.26 3.83
CA PHE A 112 -13.30 -3.01 2.78
C PHE A 112 -14.46 -3.80 3.37
N LEU A 113 -15.64 -3.67 2.76
CA LEU A 113 -16.86 -4.38 3.17
C LEU A 113 -17.13 -5.63 2.30
N GLU A 114 -16.60 -5.64 1.08
CA GLU A 114 -16.76 -6.70 0.09
C GLU A 114 -15.52 -6.79 -0.81
N ASN A 115 -15.52 -7.73 -1.76
CA ASN A 115 -14.45 -7.85 -2.74
C ASN A 115 -14.39 -6.61 -3.64
N VAL A 116 -13.18 -6.09 -3.86
CA VAL A 116 -12.93 -4.83 -4.57
C VAL A 116 -12.02 -5.02 -5.79
N ASP A 117 -11.92 -6.24 -6.32
CA ASP A 117 -11.07 -6.53 -7.47
C ASP A 117 -11.56 -5.83 -8.76
N ASP A 118 -12.86 -5.51 -8.82
CA ASP A 118 -13.52 -4.78 -9.91
C ASP A 118 -13.02 -3.35 -10.10
N VAL A 119 -12.40 -2.73 -9.07
CA VAL A 119 -11.75 -1.41 -9.19
C VAL A 119 -10.75 -1.35 -10.35
N PHE A 120 -10.14 -2.49 -10.70
CA PHE A 120 -9.19 -2.57 -11.79
C PHE A 120 -9.82 -2.78 -13.17
N ASP A 121 -11.13 -2.93 -13.24
CA ASP A 121 -11.91 -3.08 -14.48
C ASP A 121 -12.69 -1.80 -14.80
N GLU A 122 -12.98 -0.98 -13.79
CA GLU A 122 -13.64 0.33 -13.94
C GLU A 122 -12.74 1.39 -14.60
N CYS A 123 -11.41 1.22 -14.52
CA CYS A 123 -10.42 2.17 -15.02
C CYS A 123 -9.69 1.61 -16.25
N GLY A 124 -10.13 2.02 -17.43
CA GLY A 124 -9.54 1.62 -18.72
C GLY A 124 -8.11 2.16 -18.95
N ALA A 125 -7.42 1.60 -19.94
CA ALA A 125 -6.00 1.83 -20.25
C ALA A 125 -5.57 3.28 -20.58
N SER A 126 -6.49 4.24 -20.63
CA SER A 126 -6.23 5.64 -20.98
C SER A 126 -6.61 6.66 -19.92
N ASP A 127 -7.20 6.25 -18.79
CA ASP A 127 -7.79 7.18 -17.82
C ASP A 127 -7.14 7.11 -16.44
N PHE A 128 -6.74 8.27 -15.93
CA PHE A 128 -6.40 8.45 -14.53
C PHE A 128 -7.70 8.55 -13.73
N CYS A 129 -8.08 7.47 -13.06
CA CYS A 129 -9.17 7.48 -12.09
C CYS A 129 -8.66 8.01 -10.75
N ALA A 130 -9.21 9.13 -10.31
CA ALA A 130 -8.98 9.71 -8.99
C ALA A 130 -10.30 10.11 -8.34
#